data_AF-A0AAV9GLU1-F1
#
_entry.id   AF-A0AAV9GLU1-F1
#
_cell.length_a   1.000
_cell.length_b   1.000
_cell.length_c   1.000
_cell.angle_alpha   90.00
_cell.angle_beta   90.00
_cell.angle_gamma   90.00
#
_symmetry.space_group_name_H-M   'P 1'
#
loop_
_entity.id
_entity.type
_entity.pdbx_description
1 polymer ?
#
loop_
_entity_poly.entity_id
_entity_poly.type
_entity_poly.pdbx_seq_one_letter_code
_entity_poly.pdbx_strand_id
1 'polypeptide(L)'
;MATIGTLERVSAATLSKLILAQAAAASDPTIAIVDVRDDDYIGGHIKGAQNVPSRSLDAMLPTLVRKLQDKETVVFHCALSQQRGPSAALRYIRERDRLLPSDGAATENSGEKDGTAEAASTKATKQKVVVLDRGFVGWQEEYGTDERLTEGYRKELWQDGYWM
;
A
#
# COMPACT_ATOMS: atom_id res chain seq x y z
N MET A 1 1.22 19.34 -1.04
CA MET A 1 0.71 18.27 -0.14
C MET A 1 -0.13 17.33 -0.98
N ALA A 2 -0.01 16.00 -0.83
CA ALA A 2 -0.79 15.04 -1.63
C ALA A 2 -2.30 15.18 -1.34
N THR A 3 -3.13 15.16 -2.38
CA THR A 3 -4.60 15.14 -2.30
C THR A 3 -5.15 13.94 -3.07
N ILE A 4 -6.46 13.66 -2.93
CA ILE A 4 -7.10 12.54 -3.65
C ILE A 4 -6.93 12.70 -5.17
N GLY A 5 -7.06 13.91 -5.70
CA GLY A 5 -6.96 14.18 -7.14
C GLY A 5 -5.53 14.12 -7.70
N THR A 6 -4.51 14.22 -6.85
CA THR A 6 -3.10 14.16 -7.26
C THR A 6 -2.44 12.81 -6.94
N LEU A 7 -3.20 11.87 -6.37
CA LEU A 7 -2.68 10.57 -5.97
C LEU A 7 -2.46 9.72 -7.21
N GLU A 8 -1.23 9.25 -7.40
CA GLU A 8 -0.89 8.41 -8.54
C GLU A 8 -1.59 7.05 -8.43
N ARG A 9 -2.05 6.55 -9.59
CA ARG A 9 -2.70 5.25 -9.72
C ARG A 9 -1.88 4.31 -10.58
N VAL A 10 -1.95 3.02 -10.27
CA VAL A 10 -1.33 1.95 -11.05
C VAL A 10 -2.43 0.99 -11.52
N SER A 11 -2.37 0.54 -12.77
CA SER A 11 -3.31 -0.46 -13.29
C SER A 11 -2.96 -1.87 -12.82
N ALA A 12 -3.94 -2.78 -12.84
CA ALA A 12 -3.73 -4.20 -12.54
C ALA A 12 -2.63 -4.80 -13.44
N ALA A 13 -2.66 -4.50 -14.74
CA ALA A 13 -1.64 -4.96 -15.70
C ALA A 13 -0.23 -4.46 -15.44
N THR A 14 -0.06 -3.25 -14.89
CA THR A 14 1.26 -2.75 -14.51
C THR A 14 1.72 -3.41 -13.21
N LEU A 15 0.83 -3.50 -12.22
CA LEU A 15 1.15 -4.13 -10.95
C LEU A 15 1.50 -5.63 -11.10
N SER A 16 0.79 -6.37 -11.95
CA SER A 16 1.09 -7.79 -12.20
C SER A 16 2.49 -8.01 -12.77
N LYS A 17 2.91 -7.18 -13.74
CA LYS A 17 4.28 -7.20 -14.28
C LYS A 17 5.33 -6.92 -13.20
N LEU A 18 5.05 -5.95 -12.33
CA LEU A 18 5.94 -5.61 -11.22
C LEU A 18 6.08 -6.75 -10.21
N ILE A 19 4.96 -7.39 -9.83
CA ILE A 19 4.98 -8.55 -8.93
C ILE A 19 5.78 -9.70 -9.53
N LEU A 20 5.53 -10.02 -10.81
CA LEU A 20 6.25 -11.11 -11.49
C LEU A 20 7.75 -10.81 -11.65
N ALA A 21 8.10 -9.57 -11.99
CA ALA A 21 9.50 -9.14 -12.07
C ALA A 21 10.19 -9.24 -10.71
N GLN A 22 9.52 -8.82 -9.64
CA GLN A 22 10.05 -8.93 -8.28
C GLN A 22 10.19 -10.39 -7.83
N ALA A 23 9.23 -11.26 -8.15
CA ALA A 23 9.30 -12.68 -7.83
C ALA A 23 10.43 -13.40 -8.60
N ALA A 24 10.76 -12.93 -9.80
CA ALA A 24 11.89 -13.45 -10.58
C ALA A 24 13.24 -12.91 -10.08
N ALA A 25 13.27 -11.76 -9.41
CA ALA A 25 14.47 -11.23 -8.80
C ALA A 25 14.73 -11.96 -7.47
N ALA A 26 15.92 -12.54 -7.31
CA ALA A 26 16.34 -13.19 -6.05
C ALA A 26 16.75 -12.18 -4.95
N SER A 27 16.15 -11.00 -4.95
CA SER A 27 16.44 -9.88 -4.06
C SER A 27 15.26 -9.54 -3.17
N ASP A 28 15.49 -8.70 -2.17
CA ASP A 28 14.41 -8.25 -1.29
C ASP A 28 13.31 -7.51 -2.09
N PRO A 29 12.03 -7.73 -1.74
CA PRO A 29 10.90 -7.01 -2.29
C PRO A 29 11.06 -5.49 -2.24
N THR A 30 11.10 -4.81 -3.38
CA THR A 30 11.13 -3.34 -3.44
C THR A 30 9.72 -2.73 -3.37
N ILE A 31 8.69 -3.54 -3.63
CA ILE A 31 7.28 -3.15 -3.64
C ILE A 31 6.55 -3.81 -2.48
N ALA A 32 5.74 -3.01 -1.78
CA ALA A 32 4.78 -3.49 -0.79
C ALA A 32 3.35 -3.19 -1.24
N ILE A 33 2.45 -4.16 -1.03
CA ILE A 33 1.03 -4.04 -1.37
C ILE A 33 0.25 -4.06 -0.05
N VAL A 34 -0.58 -3.04 0.18
CA VAL A 34 -1.40 -2.88 1.37
C VAL A 34 -2.87 -2.95 0.98
N ASP A 35 -3.52 -4.03 1.41
CA ASP A 35 -4.95 -4.25 1.21
C ASP A 35 -5.71 -3.74 2.44
N VAL A 36 -6.48 -2.67 2.28
CA VAL A 36 -7.25 -2.06 3.38
C VAL A 36 -8.72 -2.48 3.43
N ARG A 37 -9.08 -3.60 2.77
CA ARG A 37 -10.38 -4.24 2.94
C ARG A 37 -10.57 -4.74 4.37
N ASP A 38 -11.82 -4.73 4.80
CA ASP A 38 -12.26 -5.19 6.12
C ASP A 38 -12.84 -6.61 5.94
N ASP A 39 -14.13 -6.79 6.20
CA ASP A 39 -14.82 -8.07 6.03
C ASP A 39 -14.86 -8.52 4.55
N ASP A 40 -14.76 -7.55 3.62
CA ASP A 40 -14.69 -7.75 2.17
C ASP A 40 -13.31 -8.21 1.66
N TYR A 41 -12.37 -8.52 2.56
CA TYR A 41 -11.11 -9.17 2.23
C TYR A 41 -11.28 -10.63 1.80
N ILE A 42 -12.37 -11.28 2.24
CA ILE A 42 -12.68 -12.68 1.93
C ILE A 42 -12.87 -12.87 0.42
N GLY A 43 -12.41 -14.00 -0.10
CA GLY A 43 -12.60 -14.42 -1.50
C GLY A 43 -11.39 -14.23 -2.41
N GLY A 44 -10.28 -13.77 -1.85
CA GLY A 44 -8.98 -13.72 -2.50
C GLY A 44 -8.27 -12.41 -2.21
N HIS A 45 -6.96 -12.41 -2.36
CA HIS A 45 -6.13 -11.22 -2.23
C HIS A 45 -4.90 -11.31 -3.13
N ILE A 46 -4.29 -10.16 -3.41
CA ILE A 46 -3.07 -10.11 -4.21
C ILE A 46 -1.95 -10.81 -3.46
N LYS A 47 -1.18 -11.63 -4.15
CA LYS A 47 -0.09 -12.43 -3.59
C LYS A 47 0.92 -11.56 -2.85
N GLY A 48 1.21 -11.91 -1.60
CA GLY A 48 2.14 -11.17 -0.75
C GLY A 48 1.62 -9.81 -0.26
N ALA A 49 0.34 -9.47 -0.47
CA ALA A 49 -0.27 -8.28 0.10
C ALA A 49 -0.43 -8.40 1.62
N GLN A 50 -0.13 -7.32 2.33
CA GLN A 50 -0.42 -7.21 3.75
C GLN A 50 -1.83 -6.64 3.94
N ASN A 51 -2.72 -7.40 4.59
CA ASN A 51 -4.03 -6.89 4.98
C ASN A 51 -3.91 -5.98 6.22
N VAL A 52 -4.37 -4.73 6.08
CA VAL A 52 -4.44 -3.74 7.15
C VAL A 52 -5.83 -3.09 7.07
N PRO A 53 -6.86 -3.69 7.72
CA PRO A 53 -8.24 -3.25 7.60
C PRO A 53 -8.43 -1.75 7.87
N SER A 54 -9.31 -1.11 7.08
CA SER A 54 -9.55 0.33 7.18
C SER A 54 -10.02 0.76 8.59
N ARG A 55 -10.77 -0.10 9.28
CA ARG A 55 -11.25 0.15 10.66
C ARG A 55 -10.12 0.25 11.69
N SER A 56 -9.00 -0.44 11.48
CA SER A 56 -7.85 -0.46 12.40
C SER A 56 -6.64 0.32 11.87
N LEU A 57 -6.74 0.84 10.64
CA LEU A 57 -5.62 1.48 9.94
C LEU A 57 -4.97 2.59 10.77
N ASP A 58 -5.74 3.49 11.37
CA ASP A 58 -5.19 4.66 12.08
C ASP A 58 -4.26 4.27 13.24
N ALA A 59 -4.60 3.21 13.97
CA ALA A 59 -3.75 2.67 15.04
C ALA A 59 -2.50 1.96 14.50
N MET A 60 -2.61 1.37 13.30
CA MET A 60 -1.54 0.60 12.66
C MET A 60 -0.57 1.45 11.83
N LEU A 61 -0.95 2.66 11.43
CA LEU A 61 -0.17 3.53 10.56
C LEU A 61 1.28 3.76 11.06
N PRO A 62 1.55 4.05 12.34
CA PRO A 62 2.94 4.24 12.80
C PRO A 62 3.81 3.00 12.63
N THR A 63 3.22 1.81 12.84
CA THR A 63 3.91 0.53 12.65
C THR A 63 4.10 0.22 11.18
N LEU A 64 3.08 0.52 10.36
CA LEU A 64 3.12 0.32 8.92
C LEU A 64 4.20 1.17 8.27
N VAL A 65 4.33 2.45 8.65
CA VAL A 65 5.38 3.36 8.16
C VAL A 65 6.76 2.79 8.45
N ARG A 66 7.05 2.40 9.70
CA ARG A 66 8.36 1.84 10.07
C ARG A 66 8.67 0.55 9.33
N LYS A 67 7.67 -0.33 9.16
CA LYS A 67 7.83 -1.61 8.46
C LYS A 67 8.11 -1.42 6.97
N LEU A 68 7.52 -0.39 6.37
CA LEU A 68 7.57 -0.17 4.92
C LEU A 68 8.60 0.90 4.52
N GLN A 69 9.32 1.53 5.45
CA GLN A 69 10.20 2.67 5.17
C GLN A 69 11.27 2.39 4.10
N ASP A 70 11.78 1.16 4.04
CA ASP A 70 12.83 0.74 3.09
C ASP A 70 12.28 0.28 1.72
N LYS A 71 10.94 0.33 1.54
CA LYS A 71 10.30 -0.04 0.28
C LYS A 71 10.31 1.15 -0.67
N GLU A 72 10.67 0.90 -1.93
CA GLU A 72 10.66 1.94 -2.96
C GLU A 72 9.24 2.35 -3.34
N THR A 73 8.32 1.37 -3.42
CA THR A 73 6.92 1.61 -3.79
C THR A 73 5.96 0.94 -2.82
N VAL A 74 4.96 1.70 -2.35
CA VAL A 74 3.84 1.19 -1.56
C VAL A 74 2.55 1.38 -2.34
N VAL A 75 1.85 0.28 -2.60
CA VAL A 75 0.60 0.24 -3.36
C VAL A 75 -0.55 0.00 -2.38
N PHE A 76 -1.45 0.96 -2.25
CA PHE A 76 -2.67 0.79 -1.47
C PHE A 76 -3.84 0.38 -2.35
N HIS A 77 -4.73 -0.46 -1.83
CA HIS A 77 -6.00 -0.73 -2.49
C HIS A 77 -7.10 -1.11 -1.50
N CYS A 78 -8.35 -1.03 -1.95
CA CYS A 78 -9.45 -1.72 -1.28
C CYS A 78 -10.19 -2.60 -2.29
N ALA A 79 -11.50 -2.81 -2.14
CA ALA A 79 -12.29 -3.54 -3.14
C ALA A 79 -12.35 -2.79 -4.48
N LEU A 80 -12.77 -1.52 -4.48
CA LEU A 80 -12.89 -0.70 -5.70
C LEU A 80 -11.84 0.41 -5.82
N SER A 81 -11.09 0.68 -4.74
CA SER A 81 -10.15 1.80 -4.65
C SER A 81 -10.75 3.19 -4.94
N GLN A 82 -12.02 3.40 -4.59
CA GLN A 82 -12.71 4.70 -4.74
C GLN A 82 -12.65 5.57 -3.48
N GLN A 83 -12.63 4.96 -2.29
CA GLN A 83 -12.65 5.69 -1.02
C GLN A 83 -11.57 5.19 -0.03
N ARG A 84 -11.70 3.95 0.47
CA ARG A 84 -10.79 3.39 1.50
C ARG A 84 -9.32 3.36 1.04
N GLY A 85 -9.05 2.86 -0.17
CA GLY A 85 -7.68 2.82 -0.75
C GLY A 85 -7.01 4.20 -0.84
N PRO A 86 -7.61 5.19 -1.55
CA PRO A 86 -7.07 6.55 -1.62
C PRO A 86 -6.92 7.25 -0.26
N SER A 87 -7.91 7.10 0.63
CA SER A 87 -7.85 7.65 1.99
C SER A 87 -6.68 7.07 2.78
N ALA A 88 -6.49 5.74 2.71
CA ALA A 88 -5.40 5.05 3.39
C ALA A 88 -4.03 5.51 2.92
N ALA A 89 -3.84 5.62 1.60
CA ALA A 89 -2.59 6.12 1.01
C ALA A 89 -2.26 7.54 1.49
N LEU A 90 -3.25 8.44 1.53
CA LEU A 90 -3.05 9.81 2.00
C LEU A 90 -2.71 9.87 3.49
N ARG A 91 -3.37 9.07 4.32
CA ARG A 91 -3.06 8.97 5.75
C ARG A 91 -1.66 8.42 5.97
N TYR A 92 -1.27 7.41 5.22
CA TYR A 92 0.09 6.87 5.24
C TYR A 92 1.14 7.89 4.84
N ILE A 93 0.93 8.67 3.77
CA ILE A 93 1.84 9.75 3.36
C ILE A 93 2.01 10.76 4.49
N ARG A 94 0.91 11.23 5.09
CA ARG A 94 0.94 12.19 6.20
C ARG A 94 1.67 11.65 7.42
N GLU A 95 1.41 10.39 7.79
CA GLU A 95 2.06 9.77 8.92
C GLU A 95 3.55 9.53 8.68
N ARG A 96 3.92 9.14 7.46
CA ARG A 96 5.32 9.01 7.06
C ARG A 96 6.04 10.35 7.14
N ASP A 97 5.45 11.40 6.59
CA ASP A 97 6.04 12.75 6.64
C ASP A 97 6.18 13.25 8.10
N ARG A 98 5.30 12.80 9.01
CA ARG A 98 5.38 13.08 10.46
C ARG A 98 6.50 12.30 11.17
N LEU A 99 6.68 11.02 10.83
CA LEU A 99 7.60 10.12 11.54
C LEU A 99 9.02 10.09 10.96
N LEU A 100 9.15 10.33 9.66
CA LEU A 100 10.41 10.28 8.91
C LEU A 100 10.59 11.60 8.14
N PRO A 101 10.85 12.72 8.84
CA PRO A 101 11.08 13.99 8.18
C PRO A 101 12.31 13.86 7.28
N SER A 102 12.16 14.08 5.98
CA SER A 102 13.32 14.27 5.11
C SER A 102 14.06 15.53 5.54
N ASP A 103 15.40 15.50 5.55
CA ASP A 103 16.33 16.57 5.99
C ASP A 103 16.19 17.95 5.27
N GLY A 104 15.10 18.20 4.52
CA GLY A 104 14.82 19.44 3.80
C GLY A 104 13.41 20.00 3.93
N ALA A 105 12.53 19.42 4.76
CA ALA A 105 11.19 19.98 5.01
C ALA A 105 11.16 20.73 6.36
N ALA A 106 11.84 21.87 6.41
CA ALA A 106 11.65 22.84 7.49
C ALA A 106 10.20 23.31 7.49
N THR A 107 9.41 22.87 8.47
CA THR A 107 8.23 23.61 8.91
C THR A 107 8.54 24.11 10.31
N GLU A 108 8.73 25.42 10.39
CA GLU A 108 8.85 26.19 11.61
C GLU A 108 7.60 25.96 12.47
N ASN A 109 7.74 25.25 13.59
CA ASN A 109 7.37 25.76 14.91
C ASN A 109 7.80 24.81 16.04
N SER A 110 8.35 25.44 17.06
CA SER A 110 9.02 24.98 18.28
C SER A 110 8.25 23.99 19.17
N GLY A 111 8.99 23.06 19.78
CA GLY A 111 8.56 22.33 20.98
C GLY A 111 9.45 21.14 21.37
N GLU A 112 10.62 21.44 21.97
CA GLU A 112 11.45 20.65 22.91
C GLU A 112 11.85 19.17 22.65
N LYS A 113 13.17 18.93 22.85
CA LYS A 113 13.95 17.70 22.67
C LYS A 113 13.80 16.72 23.84
N ASP A 114 13.84 15.41 23.55
CA ASP A 114 14.78 14.46 24.20
C ASP A 114 14.84 13.14 23.41
N GLY A 115 16.00 12.74 22.88
CA GLY A 115 16.63 11.50 23.35
C GLY A 115 17.09 10.58 22.20
N THR A 116 18.40 10.58 21.96
CA THR A 116 19.27 9.57 21.33
C THR A 116 18.66 8.37 20.59
N ALA A 117 18.95 8.24 19.28
CA ALA A 117 19.34 6.98 18.65
C ALA A 117 20.06 7.24 17.31
N GLU A 118 21.31 6.80 17.21
CA GLU A 118 21.99 6.57 15.94
C GLU A 118 21.29 5.44 15.17
N ALA A 119 20.95 5.66 13.90
CA ALA A 119 20.87 4.59 12.91
C ALA A 119 20.94 5.16 11.48
N ALA A 120 22.06 4.88 10.82
CA ALA A 120 22.27 4.80 9.38
C ALA A 120 21.52 5.81 8.49
N SER A 121 22.21 6.90 8.14
CA SER A 121 21.88 7.75 7.00
C SER A 121 22.00 6.94 5.70
N THR A 122 20.94 6.23 5.37
CA THR A 122 20.73 5.63 4.06
C THR A 122 19.97 6.67 3.25
N LYS A 123 20.66 7.29 2.29
CA LYS A 123 20.15 8.35 1.40
C LYS A 123 18.67 8.09 1.03
N ALA A 124 17.76 8.81 1.68
CA ALA A 124 16.32 8.54 1.59
C ALA A 124 15.83 8.72 0.15
N THR A 125 15.74 7.62 -0.59
CA THR A 125 15.02 7.60 -1.87
C THR A 125 13.56 7.93 -1.54
N LYS A 126 12.99 8.89 -2.27
CA LYS A 126 11.61 9.33 -2.04
C LYS A 126 10.68 8.15 -2.35
N GLN A 127 10.21 7.45 -1.31
CA GLN A 127 9.27 6.34 -1.44
C GLN A 127 8.02 6.77 -2.21
N LYS A 128 7.69 6.02 -3.26
CA LYS A 128 6.52 6.20 -4.10
C LYS A 128 5.31 5.57 -3.43
N VAL A 129 4.21 6.31 -3.33
CA VAL A 129 2.94 5.81 -2.79
C VAL A 129 1.87 5.95 -3.86
N VAL A 130 1.26 4.82 -4.26
CA VAL A 130 0.27 4.76 -5.33
C VAL A 130 -0.97 3.98 -4.89
N VAL A 131 -2.05 4.10 -5.66
CA VAL A 131 -3.28 3.31 -5.47
C VAL A 131 -3.51 2.38 -6.65
N LEU A 132 -3.82 1.11 -6.38
CA LEU A 132 -4.27 0.19 -7.43
C LEU A 132 -5.63 0.64 -7.96
N ASP A 133 -5.69 0.89 -9.26
CA ASP A 133 -6.91 1.27 -9.93
C ASP A 133 -7.91 0.12 -9.98
N ARG A 134 -9.21 0.44 -9.88
CA ARG A 134 -10.33 -0.50 -9.75
C ARG A 134 -10.26 -1.49 -8.56
N GLY A 135 -9.23 -1.40 -7.72
CA GLY A 135 -9.06 -2.22 -6.52
C GLY A 135 -9.00 -3.73 -6.79
N PHE A 136 -9.31 -4.54 -5.77
CA PHE A 136 -9.31 -5.99 -5.90
C PHE A 136 -10.40 -6.51 -6.86
N VAL A 137 -11.52 -5.80 -7.02
CA VAL A 137 -12.57 -6.16 -7.97
C VAL A 137 -12.04 -6.15 -9.40
N GLY A 138 -11.34 -5.08 -9.80
CA GLY A 138 -10.70 -5.03 -11.12
C GLY A 138 -9.54 -6.01 -11.24
N TRP A 139 -8.78 -6.21 -10.16
CA TRP A 139 -7.69 -7.20 -10.15
C TRP A 139 -8.19 -8.61 -10.43
N GLN A 140 -9.24 -9.05 -9.75
CA GLN A 140 -9.69 -10.43 -9.82
C GLN A 140 -10.35 -10.77 -11.16
N GLU A 141 -10.92 -9.79 -11.85
CA GLU A 141 -11.45 -9.96 -13.22
C GLU A 141 -10.34 -10.42 -14.20
N GLU A 142 -9.12 -9.90 -14.02
CA GLU A 142 -7.99 -10.19 -14.92
C GLU A 142 -7.08 -11.31 -14.38
N TYR A 143 -6.81 -11.31 -13.09
CA TYR A 143 -5.75 -12.11 -12.46
C TYR A 143 -6.24 -12.99 -11.30
N GLY A 144 -7.55 -13.07 -11.06
CA GLY A 144 -8.10 -13.82 -9.92
C GLY A 144 -7.70 -15.30 -9.92
N THR A 145 -7.67 -15.92 -11.10
CA THR A 145 -7.31 -17.35 -11.27
C THR A 145 -5.82 -17.61 -11.40
N ASP A 146 -4.97 -16.58 -11.47
CA ASP A 146 -3.52 -16.76 -11.57
C ASP A 146 -2.88 -16.87 -10.17
N GLU A 147 -2.52 -18.09 -9.78
CA GLU A 147 -1.93 -18.39 -8.46
C GLU A 147 -0.53 -17.77 -8.23
N ARG A 148 0.11 -17.28 -9.30
CA ARG A 148 1.36 -16.52 -9.19
C ARG A 148 1.10 -15.09 -8.70
N LEU A 149 -0.12 -14.62 -8.83
CA LEU A 149 -0.53 -13.23 -8.62
C LEU A 149 -1.62 -13.08 -7.54
N THR A 150 -2.42 -14.12 -7.31
CA THR A 150 -3.56 -14.10 -6.40
C THR A 150 -3.53 -15.30 -5.47
N GLU A 151 -3.77 -15.06 -4.18
CA GLU A 151 -3.82 -16.07 -3.12
C GLU A 151 -5.24 -16.20 -2.55
N GLY A 152 -5.64 -17.43 -2.21
CA GLY A 152 -6.92 -17.71 -1.57
C GLY A 152 -8.15 -17.35 -2.41
N TYR A 153 -8.02 -17.29 -3.74
CA TYR A 153 -9.11 -16.92 -4.64
C TYR A 153 -10.25 -17.95 -4.58
N ARG A 154 -11.48 -17.46 -4.37
CA ARG A 154 -12.68 -18.29 -4.35
C ARG A 154 -13.61 -17.86 -5.47
N LYS A 155 -13.46 -18.48 -6.64
CA LYS A 155 -14.23 -18.17 -7.85
C LYS A 155 -15.74 -18.11 -7.58
N GLU A 156 -16.27 -19.01 -6.75
CA GLU A 156 -17.69 -19.07 -6.34
C GLU A 156 -18.22 -17.78 -5.76
N LEU A 157 -17.41 -17.07 -4.98
CA LEU A 157 -17.85 -15.81 -4.41
C LEU A 157 -18.04 -14.77 -5.52
N TRP A 158 -17.21 -14.77 -6.56
CA TRP A 158 -17.20 -13.75 -7.61
C TRP A 158 -18.14 -14.03 -8.81
N GLN A 159 -18.89 -15.14 -8.83
CA GLN A 159 -19.67 -15.56 -10.01
C GLN A 159 -20.81 -14.59 -10.34
N ASP A 160 -21.45 -14.02 -9.31
CA ASP A 160 -22.59 -13.12 -9.45
C ASP A 160 -22.18 -11.63 -9.48
N GLY A 161 -20.88 -11.37 -9.65
CA GLY A 161 -20.29 -10.03 -9.56
C GLY A 161 -19.92 -9.63 -8.14
N TYR A 162 -19.41 -8.41 -7.97
CA TYR A 162 -19.02 -7.90 -6.65
C TYR A 162 -20.27 -7.41 -5.89
N TRP A 163 -20.63 -8.12 -4.81
CA TRP A 163 -21.75 -7.75 -3.94
C TRP A 163 -21.32 -6.58 -3.04
N MET A 164 -22.12 -5.51 -3.04
CA MET A 164 -21.93 -4.32 -2.20
C MET A 164 -23.22 -3.99 -1.48
#